data_AF-A0A199ULV7-F1
#
_entry.id   AF-A0A199ULV7-F1
#
_cell.length_a   1.000
_cell.length_b   1.000
_cell.length_c   1.000
_cell.angle_alpha   90.00
_cell.angle_beta   90.00
_cell.angle_gamma   90.00
#
_symmetry.space_group_name_H-M   'P 1'
#
loop_
_entity.id
_entity.type
_entity.pdbx_description
1 polymer ?
#
loop_
_entity_poly.entity_id
_entity_poly.type
_entity_poly.pdbx_seq_one_letter_code
_entity_poly.pdbx_strand_id
1 'polypeptide(L)'
;MLLHYAPSDSIGKIYEAFPRISVPQHLEDDDDDMQKLSEALVAAKVRVESCSSFLKAAINAILGEDIAITRAVLLYLSQGNLRDANILIDEIKRQLESKQLEFPRSDLTKFIDYLLQTLERDAFPLFKILREKYRSSIERESLFGELLDEIAERFYGVRRRSGLQGIFGDLFKMV
;
A
#
# COMPACT_ATOMS: atom_id res chain seq x y z
N MET A 1 -11.13 5.43 33.35
CA MET A 1 -10.62 4.08 32.98
C MET A 1 -10.14 4.19 31.53
N LEU A 2 -8.90 4.66 31.34
CA LEU A 2 -8.35 5.00 30.02
C LEU A 2 -7.60 3.79 29.47
N LEU A 3 -8.12 3.21 28.39
CA LEU A 3 -7.38 2.25 27.57
C LEU A 3 -6.55 3.03 26.55
N HIS A 4 -5.25 3.18 26.85
CA HIS A 4 -4.24 3.62 25.89
C HIS A 4 -3.97 2.48 24.89
N TYR A 5 -4.45 2.62 23.66
CA TYR A 5 -4.02 1.81 22.53
C TYR A 5 -3.04 2.66 21.71
N ALA A 6 -1.75 2.35 21.78
CA ALA A 6 -0.69 3.07 21.07
C ALA A 6 -0.18 2.23 19.89
N PRO A 7 -0.44 2.63 18.62
CA PRO A 7 0.13 1.95 17.44
C PRO A 7 1.58 2.35 17.11
N SER A 8 2.21 3.25 17.87
CA SER A 8 3.52 3.85 17.54
C SER A 8 4.74 3.05 18.00
N ASP A 9 4.56 2.13 18.94
CA ASP A 9 5.67 1.45 19.63
C ASP A 9 6.40 0.44 18.74
N SER A 10 5.69 -0.20 17.81
CA SER A 10 6.23 -1.27 16.98
C SER A 10 7.18 -0.75 15.91
N ILE A 11 6.84 0.37 15.27
CA ILE A 11 7.71 1.01 14.27
C ILE A 11 8.96 1.57 14.95
N GLY A 12 8.82 2.19 16.13
CA GLY A 12 9.95 2.62 16.94
C GLY A 12 10.88 1.46 17.32
N LYS A 13 10.31 0.33 17.75
CA LYS A 13 11.09 -0.89 18.07
C LYS A 13 11.81 -1.47 16.85
N ILE A 14 11.19 -1.43 15.66
CA ILE A 14 11.85 -1.84 14.41
C ILE A 14 12.98 -0.89 14.05
N TYR A 15 12.78 0.42 14.22
CA TYR A 15 13.80 1.43 13.96
C TYR A 15 15.00 1.28 14.90
N GLU A 16 14.76 1.02 16.19
CA GLU A 16 15.84 0.79 17.17
C GLU A 16 16.54 -0.56 16.97
N ALA A 17 15.83 -1.58 16.49
CA ALA A 17 16.44 -2.87 16.13
C ALA A 17 17.14 -2.83 14.75
N PHE A 18 16.97 -1.76 13.97
CA PHE A 18 17.61 -1.63 12.68
C PHE A 18 19.12 -1.44 12.89
N PRO A 19 19.97 -2.25 12.24
CA PRO A 19 21.42 -2.13 12.40
C PRO A 19 21.87 -0.72 12.02
N ARG A 20 22.24 0.09 13.02
CA ARG A 20 22.83 1.40 12.79
C ARG A 20 24.27 1.17 12.34
N ILE A 21 24.47 1.16 11.04
CA ILE A 21 25.80 1.11 10.46
C ILE A 21 26.43 2.48 10.73
N SER A 22 27.40 2.54 11.62
CA SER A 22 28.19 3.75 11.84
C SER A 22 28.87 4.12 10.53
N VAL A 23 28.51 5.25 9.94
CA VAL A 23 29.26 5.79 8.79
C VAL A 23 30.62 6.24 9.33
N PRO A 24 31.74 5.66 8.87
CA PRO A 24 33.07 6.07 9.31
C PRO A 24 33.24 7.57 9.04
N GLN A 25 33.62 8.33 10.08
CA GLN A 25 33.77 9.79 9.98
C GLN A 25 35.05 10.21 9.24
N HIS A 26 35.89 9.26 8.84
CA HIS A 26 37.10 9.49 8.08
C HIS A 26 37.18 8.41 6.98
N LEU A 27 36.80 8.80 5.76
CA LEU A 27 36.79 7.96 4.55
C LEU A 27 37.85 8.45 3.56
N GLU A 28 38.99 8.90 4.06
CA GLU A 28 40.09 9.42 3.25
C GLU A 28 41.28 8.46 3.42
N ASP A 29 41.54 7.68 2.37
CA ASP A 29 42.76 6.91 2.03
C ASP A 29 42.98 5.44 2.48
N ASP A 30 42.09 4.76 3.23
CA ASP A 30 42.26 3.32 3.48
C ASP A 30 41.31 2.47 2.61
N ASP A 31 41.85 1.90 1.52
CA ASP A 31 41.12 1.02 0.59
C ASP A 31 40.43 -0.16 1.31
N ASP A 32 41.01 -0.65 2.40
CA ASP A 32 40.45 -1.74 3.21
C ASP A 32 39.16 -1.33 3.95
N ASP A 33 39.07 -0.07 4.40
CA ASP A 33 37.87 0.45 5.07
C ASP A 33 36.76 0.76 4.06
N MET A 34 37.11 1.24 2.87
CA MET A 34 36.15 1.41 1.77
C MET A 34 35.60 0.04 1.32
N GLN A 35 36.46 -0.98 1.25
CA GLN A 35 36.08 -2.35 0.92
C GLN A 35 35.13 -2.94 1.96
N LYS A 36 35.46 -2.85 3.26
CA LYS A 36 34.57 -3.32 4.35
C LYS A 36 33.22 -2.59 4.36
N LEU A 37 33.21 -1.28 4.12
CA LEU A 37 31.97 -0.49 4.02
C LEU A 37 31.10 -1.00 2.87
N SER A 38 31.71 -1.26 1.70
CA SER A 38 31.02 -1.76 0.52
C SER A 38 30.39 -3.13 0.78
N GLU A 39 31.12 -4.04 1.44
CA GLU A 39 30.64 -5.37 1.81
C GLU A 39 29.49 -5.31 2.80
N ALA A 40 29.61 -4.45 3.83
CA ALA A 40 28.55 -4.22 4.80
C ALA A 40 27.27 -3.67 4.16
N LEU A 41 27.41 -2.78 3.18
CA LEU A 41 26.29 -2.21 2.43
C LEU A 41 25.61 -3.26 1.55
N VAL A 42 26.38 -4.07 0.82
CA VAL A 42 25.85 -5.19 0.02
C VAL A 42 25.11 -6.17 0.92
N ALA A 43 25.69 -6.56 2.05
CA ALA A 43 25.05 -7.45 3.02
C ALA A 43 23.75 -6.84 3.59
N ALA A 44 23.73 -5.54 3.88
CA ALA A 44 22.53 -4.84 4.34
C ALA A 44 21.43 -4.83 3.26
N LYS A 45 21.79 -4.54 2.01
CA LYS A 45 20.86 -4.57 0.87
C LYS A 45 20.22 -5.95 0.71
N VAL A 46 21.03 -7.01 0.71
CA VAL A 46 20.55 -8.39 0.61
C VAL A 46 19.57 -8.73 1.74
N ARG A 47 19.86 -8.32 2.99
CA ARG A 47 18.95 -8.53 4.13
C ARG A 47 17.61 -7.82 3.95
N VAL A 48 17.62 -6.57 3.48
CA VAL A 48 16.39 -5.79 3.23
C VAL A 48 15.56 -6.42 2.12
N GLU A 49 16.19 -6.80 1.01
CA GLU A 49 15.52 -7.46 -0.12
C GLU A 49 14.92 -8.81 0.27
N SER A 50 15.63 -9.60 1.09
CA SER A 50 15.14 -10.87 1.63
C SER A 50 13.93 -10.69 2.55
N CYS A 51 13.98 -9.72 3.46
CA CYS A 51 12.87 -9.43 4.38
C CYS A 51 11.64 -8.92 3.61
N SER A 52 11.84 -8.02 2.64
CA SER A 52 10.78 -7.51 1.78
C SER A 52 10.10 -8.64 0.99
N SER A 53 10.89 -9.54 0.41
CA SER A 53 10.36 -10.69 -0.34
C SER A 53 9.56 -11.65 0.55
N PHE A 54 10.04 -11.92 1.77
CA PHE A 54 9.32 -12.74 2.75
C PHE A 54 8.00 -12.10 3.16
N LEU A 55 8.01 -10.81 3.51
CA LEU A 55 6.79 -10.08 3.89
C LEU A 55 5.79 -10.04 2.74
N LYS A 56 6.25 -9.79 1.50
CA LYS A 56 5.40 -9.82 0.31
C LYS A 56 4.76 -11.19 0.12
N ALA A 57 5.54 -12.27 0.24
CA ALA A 57 5.03 -13.63 0.14
C ALA A 57 4.03 -13.95 1.25
N ALA A 58 4.31 -13.55 2.49
CA ALA A 58 3.40 -13.74 3.62
C ALA A 58 2.09 -12.96 3.44
N ILE A 59 2.14 -11.70 3.02
CA ILE A 59 0.97 -10.88 2.71
C ILE A 59 0.14 -11.54 1.61
N ASN A 60 0.78 -11.96 0.52
CA ASN A 60 0.09 -12.64 -0.58
C ASN A 60 -0.52 -13.99 -0.16
N ALA A 61 0.18 -14.77 0.67
CA ALA A 61 -0.30 -16.06 1.15
C ALA A 61 -1.48 -15.93 2.13
N ILE A 62 -1.50 -14.88 2.95
CA ILE A 62 -2.54 -14.63 3.94
C ILE A 62 -3.78 -13.98 3.31
N LEU A 63 -3.58 -13.01 2.41
CA LEU A 63 -4.66 -12.18 1.88
C LEU A 63 -5.11 -12.58 0.48
N GLY A 64 -4.28 -13.24 -0.32
CA GLY A 64 -4.50 -13.42 -1.76
C GLY A 64 -3.99 -12.21 -2.57
N GLU A 65 -3.43 -12.49 -3.74
CA GLU A 65 -2.77 -11.47 -4.58
C GLU A 65 -3.74 -10.36 -5.02
N ASP A 66 -4.99 -10.70 -5.34
CA ASP A 66 -5.99 -9.71 -5.77
C ASP A 66 -6.44 -8.78 -4.64
N ILE A 67 -6.58 -9.29 -3.41
CA ILE A 67 -6.88 -8.48 -2.22
C ILE A 67 -5.72 -7.53 -1.90
N ALA A 68 -4.47 -8.00 -1.98
CA ALA A 68 -3.30 -7.16 -1.75
C ALA A 68 -3.20 -6.01 -2.77
N ILE A 69 -3.38 -6.31 -4.06
CA ILE A 69 -3.41 -5.31 -5.13
C ILE A 69 -4.56 -4.32 -4.91
N THR A 70 -5.76 -4.81 -4.62
CA THR A 70 -6.95 -3.97 -4.41
C THR A 70 -6.75 -3.04 -3.22
N ARG A 71 -6.23 -3.54 -2.09
CA ARG A 71 -5.96 -2.73 -0.90
C ARG A 71 -5.00 -1.60 -1.21
N ALA A 72 -3.89 -1.91 -1.87
CA ALA A 72 -2.87 -0.91 -2.20
C ALA A 72 -3.43 0.21 -3.09
N VAL A 73 -4.20 -0.15 -4.12
CA VAL A 73 -4.83 0.84 -5.02
C VAL A 73 -5.87 1.68 -4.29
N LEU A 74 -6.77 1.05 -3.53
CA LEU A 74 -7.80 1.78 -2.78
C LEU A 74 -7.21 2.74 -1.74
N LEU A 75 -6.04 2.44 -1.16
CA LEU A 75 -5.35 3.35 -0.22
C LEU A 75 -4.78 4.61 -0.90
N TYR A 76 -4.28 4.51 -2.13
CA TYR A 76 -3.88 5.70 -2.90
C TYR A 76 -5.10 6.52 -3.30
N LEU A 77 -6.16 5.85 -3.78
CA LEU A 77 -7.39 6.51 -4.17
C LEU A 77 -8.09 7.16 -2.96
N SER A 78 -8.07 6.56 -1.78
CA SER A 78 -8.66 7.15 -0.56
C SER A 78 -7.93 8.39 -0.07
N GLN A 79 -6.79 8.75 -0.68
CA GLN A 79 -6.08 10.01 -0.45
C GLN A 79 -6.37 11.05 -1.54
N GLY A 80 -7.16 10.69 -2.56
CA GLY A 80 -7.40 11.51 -3.76
C GLY A 80 -6.31 11.37 -4.82
N ASN A 81 -5.38 10.42 -4.66
CA ASN A 81 -4.21 10.29 -5.51
C ASN A 81 -4.44 9.29 -6.65
N LEU A 82 -5.21 9.72 -7.66
CA LEU A 82 -5.51 8.91 -8.85
C LEU A 82 -4.27 8.64 -9.72
N ARG A 83 -3.33 9.59 -9.76
CA ARG A 83 -2.11 9.45 -10.54
C ARG A 83 -1.27 8.29 -10.03
N ASP A 84 -0.94 8.28 -8.74
CA ASP A 84 -0.07 7.26 -8.19
C ASP A 84 -0.76 5.90 -8.13
N ALA A 85 -2.08 5.86 -7.98
CA ALA A 85 -2.87 4.63 -8.10
C ALA A 85 -2.74 3.98 -9.50
N ASN A 86 -2.79 4.77 -10.58
CA ASN A 86 -2.58 4.27 -11.94
C ASN A 86 -1.13 3.83 -12.16
N ILE A 87 -0.15 4.64 -11.74
CA ILE A 87 1.28 4.28 -11.82
C ILE A 87 1.55 2.95 -11.11
N LEU A 88 0.96 2.75 -9.92
CA LEU A 88 1.09 1.51 -9.16
C LEU A 88 0.59 0.29 -9.96
N ILE A 89 -0.59 0.39 -10.58
CA ILE A 89 -1.15 -0.73 -11.37
C ILE A 89 -0.30 -1.04 -12.59
N ASP A 90 0.16 -0.01 -13.31
CA ASP A 90 1.01 -0.19 -14.48
C ASP A 90 2.35 -0.83 -14.09
N GLU A 91 2.93 -0.40 -12.96
CA GLU A 91 4.16 -0.99 -12.42
C GLU A 91 3.96 -2.46 -12.04
N ILE A 92 2.86 -2.80 -11.37
CA ILE A 92 2.56 -4.19 -10.99
C ILE A 92 2.42 -5.05 -12.24
N LYS A 93 1.64 -4.60 -13.24
CA LYS A 93 1.48 -5.31 -14.52
C LYS A 93 2.83 -5.53 -15.21
N ARG A 94 3.65 -4.47 -15.33
CA ARG A 94 5.00 -4.52 -15.90
C ARG A 94 5.91 -5.51 -15.18
N GLN A 95 5.90 -5.53 -13.84
CA GLN A 95 6.72 -6.45 -13.07
C GLN A 95 6.29 -7.90 -13.24
N LEU A 96 4.98 -8.18 -13.30
CA LEU A 96 4.48 -9.53 -13.55
C LEU A 96 4.85 -10.00 -14.96
N GLU A 97 4.68 -9.15 -15.96
CA GLU A 97 5.10 -9.43 -17.35
C GLU A 97 6.60 -9.73 -17.43
N SER A 98 7.46 -8.93 -16.78
CA SER A 98 8.92 -9.16 -16.76
C SER A 98 9.31 -10.52 -16.13
N LYS A 99 8.46 -11.04 -15.25
CA LYS A 99 8.64 -12.33 -14.56
C LYS A 99 7.88 -13.47 -15.22
N GLN A 100 7.23 -13.22 -16.36
CA GLN A 100 6.36 -14.18 -17.07
C GLN A 100 5.22 -14.72 -16.18
N LEU A 101 4.73 -13.88 -15.26
CA LEU A 101 3.58 -14.17 -14.41
C LEU A 101 2.34 -13.47 -14.96
N GLU A 102 1.18 -14.10 -14.81
CA GLU A 102 -0.09 -13.49 -15.21
C GLU A 102 -0.60 -12.52 -14.15
N PHE A 103 -1.15 -11.38 -14.58
CA PHE A 103 -1.91 -10.51 -13.69
C PHE A 103 -3.21 -11.22 -13.25
N PRO A 104 -3.55 -11.22 -11.94
CA PRO A 104 -4.71 -11.94 -11.45
C PRO A 104 -6.00 -11.51 -12.18
N ARG A 105 -6.76 -12.48 -12.69
CA ARG A 105 -8.04 -12.25 -13.39
C ARG A 105 -9.22 -12.50 -12.47
N SER A 106 -9.34 -11.71 -11.42
CA SER A 106 -10.43 -11.81 -10.44
C SER A 106 -11.48 -10.70 -10.60
N ASP A 107 -12.60 -10.83 -9.93
CA ASP A 107 -13.63 -9.78 -9.92
C ASP A 107 -13.16 -8.52 -9.17
N LEU A 108 -12.26 -8.65 -8.18
CA LEU A 108 -11.64 -7.50 -7.50
C LEU A 108 -10.71 -6.72 -8.42
N THR A 109 -9.86 -7.41 -9.18
CA THR A 109 -8.94 -6.76 -10.12
C THR A 109 -9.69 -6.11 -11.29
N LYS A 110 -10.76 -6.74 -11.79
CA LYS A 110 -11.68 -6.11 -12.76
C LYS A 110 -12.38 -4.88 -12.17
N PHE A 111 -12.84 -4.97 -10.92
CA PHE A 111 -13.43 -3.83 -10.21
C PHE A 111 -12.46 -2.65 -10.15
N ILE A 112 -11.20 -2.90 -9.82
CA ILE A 112 -10.16 -1.87 -9.76
C ILE A 112 -9.92 -1.23 -11.13
N ASP A 113 -9.81 -2.03 -12.19
CA ASP A 113 -9.62 -1.53 -13.55
C ASP A 113 -10.78 -0.59 -13.98
N TYR A 114 -12.03 -1.00 -13.72
CA TYR A 114 -13.19 -0.15 -14.00
C TYR A 114 -13.31 1.06 -13.07
N LEU A 115 -12.89 0.93 -11.81
CA LEU A 115 -12.90 2.02 -10.85
C LEU A 115 -11.94 3.14 -11.27
N LEU A 116 -10.70 2.80 -11.64
CA LEU A 116 -9.71 3.77 -12.13
C LEU A 116 -10.26 4.54 -13.35
N GLN A 117 -10.77 3.81 -14.35
CA GLN A 117 -11.42 4.40 -15.53
C GLN A 117 -12.62 5.28 -15.20
N THR A 118 -13.38 4.93 -14.17
CA THR A 118 -14.55 5.69 -13.71
C THR A 118 -14.15 7.00 -13.05
N LEU A 119 -13.09 6.99 -12.24
CA LEU A 119 -12.57 8.19 -11.57
C LEU A 119 -11.91 9.16 -12.56
N GLU A 120 -11.26 8.66 -13.60
CA GLU A 120 -10.74 9.50 -14.70
C GLU A 120 -11.84 10.27 -15.43
N ARG A 121 -13.04 9.69 -15.52
CA ARG A 121 -14.20 10.26 -16.20
C ARG A 121 -15.08 11.11 -15.28
N ASP A 122 -14.74 11.22 -14.01
CA ASP A 122 -15.53 11.88 -12.97
C ASP A 122 -17.01 11.44 -12.99
N ALA A 123 -17.23 10.12 -13.06
CA ALA A 123 -18.56 9.55 -13.31
C ALA A 123 -19.17 8.90 -12.05
N PHE A 124 -19.69 9.72 -11.14
CA PHE A 124 -20.32 9.23 -9.90
C PHE A 124 -21.43 8.16 -10.09
N PRO A 125 -22.32 8.24 -11.11
CA PRO A 125 -23.29 7.18 -11.35
C PRO A 125 -22.64 5.82 -11.62
N LEU A 126 -21.56 5.78 -12.42
CA LEU A 126 -20.83 4.54 -12.71
C LEU A 126 -20.16 4.00 -11.45
N PHE A 127 -19.61 4.88 -10.60
CA PHE A 127 -19.02 4.48 -9.33
C PHE A 127 -20.02 3.71 -8.45
N LYS A 128 -21.27 4.20 -8.35
CA LYS A 128 -22.34 3.50 -7.61
C LYS A 128 -22.68 2.15 -8.23
N ILE A 129 -22.77 2.08 -9.56
CA ILE A 129 -23.05 0.83 -10.28
C ILE A 129 -21.94 -0.20 -10.04
N LEU A 130 -20.68 0.22 -10.05
CA LEU A 130 -19.55 -0.67 -9.77
C LEU A 130 -19.59 -1.21 -8.34
N ARG A 131 -19.85 -0.36 -7.34
CA ARG A 131 -20.01 -0.81 -5.94
C ARG A 131 -21.11 -1.85 -5.77
N GLU A 132 -22.24 -1.67 -6.48
CA GLU A 132 -23.34 -2.62 -6.45
C GLU A 132 -22.96 -3.94 -7.15
N LYS A 133 -22.43 -3.85 -8.37
CA LYS A 133 -22.11 -5.00 -9.22
C LYS A 133 -21.04 -5.90 -8.60
N TYR A 134 -20.07 -5.32 -7.91
CA TYR A 134 -18.95 -6.03 -7.29
C TYR A 134 -19.11 -6.20 -5.77
N ARG A 135 -20.31 -5.96 -5.20
CA ARG A 135 -20.57 -6.01 -3.76
C ARG A 135 -19.98 -7.24 -3.09
N SER A 136 -20.31 -8.44 -3.60
CA SER A 136 -19.83 -9.71 -3.02
C SER A 136 -18.31 -9.84 -3.01
N SER A 137 -17.62 -9.22 -3.97
CA SER A 137 -16.16 -9.18 -4.00
C SER A 137 -15.57 -8.18 -3.02
N ILE A 138 -16.20 -7.01 -2.88
CA ILE A 138 -15.80 -5.94 -1.98
C ILE A 138 -15.97 -6.34 -0.52
N GLU A 139 -17.09 -7.00 -0.19
CA GLU A 139 -17.42 -7.43 1.18
C GLU A 139 -16.51 -8.55 1.72
N ARG A 140 -15.63 -9.12 0.89
CA ARG A 140 -14.59 -10.07 1.35
C ARG A 140 -13.60 -9.43 2.32
N GLU A 141 -13.42 -8.11 2.25
CA GLU A 141 -12.51 -7.36 3.12
C GLU A 141 -13.24 -6.14 3.67
N SER A 142 -13.42 -6.10 4.99
CA SER A 142 -14.18 -5.04 5.67
C SER A 142 -13.64 -3.63 5.38
N LEU A 143 -12.31 -3.49 5.23
CA LEU A 143 -11.66 -2.20 4.95
C LEU A 143 -12.09 -1.60 3.60
N PHE A 144 -12.45 -2.41 2.60
CA PHE A 144 -12.72 -1.89 1.25
C PHE A 144 -13.95 -0.97 1.21
N GLY A 145 -15.00 -1.29 1.99
CA GLY A 145 -16.18 -0.43 2.07
C GLY A 145 -15.85 0.97 2.58
N GLU A 146 -15.02 1.04 3.63
CA GLU A 146 -14.59 2.29 4.25
C GLU A 146 -13.74 3.13 3.27
N LEU A 147 -12.75 2.51 2.61
CA LEU A 147 -11.92 3.19 1.62
C LEU A 147 -12.75 3.71 0.44
N LEU A 148 -13.75 2.94 -0.02
CA LEU A 148 -14.63 3.38 -1.10
C LEU A 148 -15.50 4.57 -0.71
N ASP A 149 -15.88 4.69 0.55
CA ASP A 149 -16.56 5.89 1.01
C ASP A 149 -15.63 7.11 1.09
N GLU A 150 -14.36 6.95 1.51
CA GLU A 150 -13.36 8.03 1.43
C GLU A 150 -13.16 8.49 -0.02
N ILE A 151 -13.06 7.54 -0.95
CA ILE A 151 -12.93 7.81 -2.38
C ILE A 151 -14.15 8.59 -2.87
N ALA A 152 -15.36 8.20 -2.46
CA ALA A 152 -16.58 8.90 -2.84
C ALA A 152 -16.61 10.35 -2.33
N GLU A 153 -16.15 10.57 -1.11
CA GLU A 153 -16.04 11.91 -0.52
C GLU A 153 -15.00 12.75 -1.27
N ARG A 154 -13.81 12.20 -1.56
CA ARG A 154 -12.71 12.95 -2.17
C ARG A 154 -12.90 13.28 -3.64
N PHE A 155 -13.42 12.35 -4.43
CA PHE A 155 -13.59 12.55 -5.87
C PHE A 155 -14.93 13.19 -6.22
N TYR A 156 -15.98 12.93 -5.45
CA TYR A 156 -17.34 13.37 -5.79
C TYR A 156 -17.98 14.29 -4.75
N GLY A 157 -17.30 14.60 -3.65
CA GLY A 157 -17.84 15.46 -2.58
C GLY A 157 -19.02 14.84 -1.81
N VAL A 158 -19.23 13.53 -1.94
CA VAL A 158 -20.37 12.85 -1.31
C VAL A 158 -20.04 12.58 0.15
N ARG A 159 -20.59 13.38 1.05
CA ARG A 159 -20.42 13.19 2.50
C ARG A 159 -21.06 11.89 2.95
N ARG A 160 -20.32 11.08 3.73
CA ARG A 160 -20.86 9.91 4.40
C ARG A 160 -22.08 10.26 5.25
N ARG A 161 -23.10 9.41 5.23
CA ARG A 161 -24.11 9.40 6.30
C ARG A 161 -23.55 8.59 7.49
N SER A 162 -23.08 9.34 8.50
CA SER A 162 -22.88 8.96 9.91
C SER A 162 -21.54 8.36 10.40
N GLY A 163 -20.97 9.06 11.40
CA GLY A 163 -20.65 8.47 12.72
C GLY A 163 -19.19 8.13 13.05
N LEU A 164 -18.40 7.65 12.09
CA LEU A 164 -17.07 7.05 12.38
C LEU A 164 -15.88 7.90 11.90
N GLN A 165 -16.11 9.19 11.60
CA GLN A 165 -15.13 10.12 11.03
C GLN A 165 -13.91 10.42 11.91
N GLY A 166 -13.85 9.90 13.16
CA GLY A 166 -12.80 10.23 14.12
C GLY A 166 -11.51 9.40 13.98
N ILE A 167 -11.57 8.12 13.65
CA ILE A 167 -10.42 7.23 13.94
C ILE A 167 -9.38 7.21 12.80
N PHE A 168 -9.80 7.23 11.54
CA PHE A 168 -8.87 7.18 10.40
C PHE A 168 -8.51 8.55 9.82
N GLY A 169 -9.36 9.57 10.00
CA GLY A 169 -9.02 10.95 9.66
C GLY A 169 -7.79 11.46 10.43
N ASP A 170 -7.61 10.98 11.65
CA ASP A 170 -6.42 11.29 12.48
C ASP A 170 -5.18 10.47 12.06
N LEU A 171 -5.36 9.24 11.53
CA LEU A 171 -4.24 8.41 11.06
C LEU A 171 -3.61 8.96 9.77
N PHE A 172 -4.40 9.50 8.84
CA PHE A 172 -3.90 10.14 7.60
C PHE A 172 -3.43 11.59 7.79
N LYS A 173 -3.73 12.23 8.93
CA LYS A 173 -3.21 13.56 9.28
C LYS A 173 -1.82 13.53 9.91
N MET A 174 -1.34 12.35 10.32
CA MET A 174 -0.04 12.16 10.96
C MET A 174 1.05 11.63 9.99
N VAL A 175 0.80 11.64 8.68
CA VAL A 175 1.79 11.36 7.62
C VAL A 175 2.11 12.66 6.89
#